data_AF-A0A920U5A6-F1
#
_entry.id   AF-A0A920U5A6-F1
#
_cell.length_a   1.000
_cell.length_b   1.000
_cell.length_c   1.000
_cell.angle_alpha   90.00
_cell.angle_beta   90.00
_cell.angle_gamma   90.00
#
_symmetry.space_group_name_H-M   'P 1'
#
loop_
_entity.id
_entity.type
_entity.pdbx_description
1 polymer ?
#
loop_
_entity_poly.entity_id
_entity_poly.type
_entity_poly.pdbx_seq_one_letter_code
_entity_poly.pdbx_strand_id
1 'polypeptide(L)'
;MVRAWGRGMNVTMFQYIKHSTANFGEQRAAQKMGIEVRSMGDGFTWRSKDLDQSADLARAQWEDSKEAILSGKYDVMVLDEFTYPMHYGWIETAEVIEVLKARPEMLHVIITGRNAPEELMEYADLVTEMNVVKHPYQQGIKAQPGIEF
;
A
#
# COMPACT_ATOMS: atom_id res chain seq x y z
N MET A 1 -4.47 -5.83 9.06
CA MET A 1 -4.93 -4.63 9.79
C MET A 1 -5.96 -4.94 10.90
N VAL A 2 -7.24 -5.20 10.60
CA VAL A 2 -8.31 -5.28 11.62
C VAL A 2 -8.02 -6.31 12.74
N ARG A 3 -7.46 -7.47 12.40
CA ARG A 3 -7.05 -8.48 13.39
C ARG A 3 -6.00 -7.97 14.40
N ALA A 4 -5.04 -7.18 13.93
CA ALA A 4 -3.99 -6.61 14.77
C ALA A 4 -4.55 -5.50 15.67
N TRP A 5 -5.31 -4.58 15.07
CA TRP A 5 -5.99 -3.51 15.82
C TRP A 5 -6.94 -4.06 16.90
N GLY A 6 -7.74 -5.08 16.57
CA GLY A 6 -8.64 -5.75 17.52
C GLY A 6 -7.92 -6.46 18.68
N ARG A 7 -6.58 -6.57 18.62
CA ARG A 7 -5.72 -7.09 19.70
C ARG A 7 -4.90 -5.99 20.39
N GLY A 8 -5.22 -4.72 20.16
CA GLY A 8 -4.55 -3.59 20.80
C GLY A 8 -3.18 -3.24 20.21
N MET A 9 -2.84 -3.76 19.03
CA MET A 9 -1.61 -3.41 18.32
C MET A 9 -1.75 -2.05 17.63
N ASN A 10 -0.65 -1.31 17.53
CA ASN A 10 -0.56 -0.08 16.78
C ASN A 10 -0.46 -0.39 15.28
N VAL A 11 -1.41 0.11 14.50
CA VAL A 11 -1.51 -0.18 13.07
C VAL A 11 -1.61 1.11 12.26
N THR A 12 -0.98 1.11 11.09
CA THR A 12 -1.12 2.20 10.10
C THR A 12 -1.19 1.65 8.68
N MET A 13 -1.70 2.45 7.75
CA MET A 13 -1.75 2.13 6.33
C MET A 13 -1.36 3.33 5.47
N PHE A 14 -0.51 3.08 4.49
CA PHE A 14 -0.15 4.01 3.44
C PHE A 14 -0.72 3.46 2.13
N GLN A 15 -1.53 4.26 1.45
CA GLN A 15 -2.14 3.88 0.19
C GLN A 15 -1.52 4.68 -0.94
N TYR A 16 -0.79 3.97 -1.80
CA TYR A 16 -0.19 4.52 -3.01
C TYR A 16 -1.24 4.59 -4.11
N ILE A 17 -1.01 5.45 -5.10
CA ILE A 17 -1.87 5.66 -6.28
C ILE A 17 -3.22 6.33 -5.95
N LYS A 18 -3.83 6.05 -4.79
CA LYS A 18 -5.12 6.63 -4.39
C LYS A 18 -5.00 8.12 -4.11
N HIS A 19 -5.99 8.89 -4.55
CA HIS A 19 -6.07 10.33 -4.28
C HIS A 19 -6.01 10.63 -2.78
N SER A 20 -5.43 11.77 -2.41
CA SER A 20 -5.43 12.27 -1.03
C SER A 20 -6.84 12.57 -0.48
N THR A 21 -7.81 12.78 -1.37
CA THR A 21 -9.23 12.95 -1.03
C THR A 21 -10.03 11.63 -1.06
N ALA A 22 -9.34 10.48 -1.16
CA ALA A 22 -9.98 9.18 -1.19
C ALA A 22 -10.82 8.94 0.08
N ASN A 23 -12.03 8.43 -0.12
CA ASN A 23 -13.01 8.19 0.94
C ASN A 23 -13.75 6.86 0.66
N PHE A 24 -12.96 5.81 0.39
CA PHE A 24 -13.44 4.45 0.21
C PHE A 24 -13.82 3.83 1.57
N GLY A 25 -14.46 2.65 1.52
CA GLY A 25 -14.93 1.96 2.72
C GLY A 25 -13.86 1.77 3.79
N GLU A 26 -12.61 1.48 3.39
CA GLU A 26 -11.49 1.23 4.30
C GLU A 26 -11.07 2.47 5.06
N GLN A 27 -10.98 3.65 4.42
CA GLN A 27 -10.66 4.89 5.14
C GLN A 27 -11.77 5.24 6.14
N ARG A 28 -13.04 5.08 5.75
CA ARG A 28 -14.19 5.34 6.64
C ARG A 28 -14.18 4.42 7.85
N ALA A 29 -13.86 3.14 7.65
CA ALA A 29 -13.76 2.17 8.73
C ALA A 29 -12.56 2.48 9.63
N ALA A 30 -11.40 2.76 9.06
CA ALA A 30 -10.18 3.11 9.79
C ALA A 30 -10.37 4.35 10.65
N GLN A 31 -11.02 5.40 10.14
CA GLN A 31 -11.35 6.60 10.89
C GLN A 31 -12.17 6.29 12.15
N LYS A 32 -13.19 5.42 12.04
CA LYS A 32 -14.00 4.99 13.19
C LYS A 32 -13.20 4.15 14.20
N MET A 33 -12.18 3.44 13.74
CA MET A 33 -11.27 2.65 14.57
C MET A 33 -10.12 3.49 15.16
N GLY A 34 -9.98 4.76 14.76
CA GLY A 34 -8.82 5.59 15.15
C GLY A 34 -7.50 5.13 14.52
N ILE A 35 -7.56 4.36 13.43
CA ILE A 35 -6.39 3.93 12.67
C ILE A 35 -6.02 5.04 11.68
N GLU A 36 -4.75 5.42 11.69
CA GLU A 36 -4.20 6.35 10.71
C GLU A 36 -4.10 5.69 9.34
N VAL A 37 -4.69 6.32 8.32
CA VAL A 37 -4.56 5.93 6.93
C VAL A 37 -4.14 7.15 6.13
N ARG A 38 -2.99 7.08 5.47
CA ARG A 38 -2.46 8.14 4.61
C ARG A 38 -2.58 7.71 3.16
N SER A 39 -3.38 8.42 2.39
CA SER A 39 -3.47 8.25 0.93
C SER A 39 -2.73 9.39 0.27
N MET A 40 -1.78 9.09 -0.61
CA MET A 40 -1.10 10.09 -1.41
C MET A 40 -0.93 9.55 -2.83
N GLY A 41 -1.35 10.35 -3.80
CA GLY A 41 -1.47 9.92 -5.19
C GLY A 41 -2.42 10.82 -5.94
N ASP A 42 -2.42 10.66 -7.25
CA ASP A 42 -3.23 11.42 -8.21
C ASP A 42 -4.31 10.54 -8.87
N GLY A 43 -4.63 9.39 -8.25
CA GLY A 43 -5.62 8.45 -8.76
C GLY A 43 -5.03 7.47 -9.77
N PHE A 44 -5.88 6.92 -10.63
CA PHE A 44 -5.45 5.93 -11.62
C PHE A 44 -4.32 6.46 -12.52
N THR A 45 -3.10 5.94 -12.33
CA THR A 45 -1.88 6.35 -13.04
C THR A 45 -1.97 6.22 -14.56
N TRP A 46 -2.76 5.27 -15.08
CA TRP A 46 -3.02 5.12 -16.52
C TRP A 46 -3.95 6.20 -17.11
N ARG A 47 -4.47 7.12 -16.30
CA ARG A 47 -5.16 8.34 -16.73
C ARG A 47 -4.36 9.60 -16.41
N SER A 48 -3.23 9.48 -15.72
CA SER A 48 -2.41 10.63 -15.40
C SER A 48 -1.86 11.21 -16.69
N LYS A 49 -2.02 12.53 -16.83
CA LYS A 49 -1.45 13.29 -17.94
C LYS A 49 0.02 13.64 -17.67
N ASP A 50 0.49 13.42 -16.44
CA ASP A 50 1.78 13.86 -15.93
C ASP A 50 2.38 12.78 -15.02
N LEU A 51 3.15 11.87 -15.63
CA LEU A 51 3.81 10.78 -14.93
C LEU A 51 4.90 11.27 -13.97
N ASP A 52 5.48 12.45 -14.23
CA ASP A 52 6.50 13.05 -13.36
C ASP A 52 5.85 13.49 -12.04
N GLN A 53 4.66 14.11 -12.10
CA GLN A 53 3.88 14.42 -10.90
C GLN A 53 3.51 13.16 -10.10
N SER A 54 3.06 12.08 -10.77
CA SER A 54 2.75 10.82 -10.07
C SER A 54 3.99 10.23 -9.39
N ALA A 55 5.16 10.30 -10.04
CA ALA A 55 6.42 9.84 -9.48
C ALA A 55 6.84 10.65 -8.25
N ASP A 56 6.71 11.98 -8.30
CA ASP A 56 7.05 12.86 -7.18
C ASP A 56 6.14 12.63 -5.96
N LEU A 57 4.84 12.42 -6.18
CA LEU A 57 3.92 12.06 -5.11
C LEU A 57 4.26 10.70 -4.49
N ALA A 58 4.62 9.71 -5.32
CA ALA A 58 5.02 8.40 -4.83
C ALA A 58 6.31 8.48 -3.99
N ARG A 59 7.31 9.24 -4.44
CA ARG A 59 8.55 9.47 -3.69
C ARG A 59 8.30 10.21 -2.38
N ALA A 60 7.46 11.24 -2.39
CA ALA A 60 7.09 11.97 -1.18
C ALA A 60 6.38 11.05 -0.15
N GLN A 61 5.43 10.23 -0.60
CA GLN A 61 4.78 9.26 0.29
C GLN A 61 5.74 8.18 0.79
N TRP A 62 6.75 7.84 -0.01
CA TRP A 62 7.79 6.92 0.40
C TRP A 62 8.67 7.50 1.50
N GLU A 63 9.04 8.79 1.45
CA GLU A 63 9.71 9.44 2.58
C GLU A 63 8.88 9.35 3.87
N ASP A 64 7.59 9.66 3.81
CA ASP A 64 6.69 9.51 4.97
C ASP A 64 6.62 8.05 5.46
N SER A 65 6.65 7.10 4.53
CA SER A 65 6.63 5.67 4.84
C SER A 65 7.92 5.22 5.51
N LYS A 66 9.09 5.71 5.04
CA LYS A 66 10.39 5.45 5.66
C LYS A 66 10.43 5.93 7.10
N GLU A 67 9.98 7.17 7.34
CA GLU A 67 9.88 7.72 8.69
C GLU A 67 8.99 6.85 9.58
N ALA A 68 7.82 6.44 9.09
CA ALA A 68 6.88 5.59 9.84
C ALA A 68 7.47 4.20 10.13
N ILE A 69 8.10 3.55 9.16
CA ILE A 69 8.76 2.24 9.30
C ILE A 69 9.84 2.31 10.38
N LEU A 70 10.67 3.35 10.38
CA LEU A 70 11.80 3.50 11.30
C LEU A 70 11.41 4.07 12.67
N SER A 71 10.18 4.57 12.82
CA SER A 71 9.74 5.27 14.04
C SER A 71 9.59 4.38 15.29
N GLY A 72 9.44 3.07 15.13
CA GLY A 72 9.12 2.15 16.24
C GLY A 72 7.71 2.31 16.81
N LYS A 73 6.83 3.11 16.18
CA LYS A 73 5.48 3.40 16.69
C LYS A 73 4.43 2.33 16.36
N TYR A 74 4.67 1.54 15.32
CA TYR A 74 3.68 0.62 14.76
C TYR A 74 4.16 -0.82 14.89
N ASP A 75 3.23 -1.72 15.15
CA ASP A 75 3.47 -3.16 15.15
C ASP A 75 3.11 -3.77 13.78
N VAL A 76 2.15 -3.17 13.07
CA VAL A 76 1.75 -3.58 11.71
C VAL A 76 1.59 -2.35 10.81
N MET A 77 2.23 -2.38 9.65
CA MET A 77 2.10 -1.35 8.63
C MET A 77 1.69 -1.97 7.29
N VAL A 78 0.70 -1.37 6.62
CA VAL A 78 0.28 -1.78 5.27
C VAL A 78 0.73 -0.75 4.26
N LEU A 79 1.47 -1.18 3.24
CA LEU A 79 1.84 -0.40 2.05
C LEU A 79 0.96 -0.89 0.90
N ASP A 80 -0.22 -0.29 0.78
CA ASP A 80 -1.25 -0.66 -0.19
C ASP A 80 -0.90 -0.13 -1.58
N GLU A 81 -0.88 -1.01 -2.58
CA GLU A 81 -0.54 -0.72 -3.99
C GLU A 81 0.89 -0.20 -4.21
N PHE A 82 1.80 -0.52 -3.30
CA PHE A 82 3.18 -0.03 -3.31
C PHE A 82 4.07 -0.68 -4.37
N THR A 83 3.64 -1.79 -4.96
CA THR A 83 4.39 -2.41 -6.07
C THR A 83 4.42 -1.54 -7.32
N TYR A 84 3.44 -0.66 -7.55
CA TYR A 84 3.41 0.18 -8.75
C TYR A 84 4.55 1.21 -8.82
N PRO A 85 4.83 2.00 -7.76
CA PRO A 85 6.02 2.86 -7.76
C PRO A 85 7.33 2.15 -8.10
N MET A 86 7.53 0.93 -7.59
CA MET A 86 8.71 0.12 -7.92
C MET A 86 8.67 -0.38 -9.37
N HIS A 87 7.51 -0.89 -9.81
CA HIS A 87 7.32 -1.39 -11.17
C HIS A 87 7.51 -0.31 -12.24
N TYR A 88 7.13 0.94 -11.95
CA TYR A 88 7.34 2.09 -12.83
C TYR A 88 8.75 2.71 -12.71
N GLY A 89 9.61 2.19 -11.83
CA GLY A 89 10.97 2.72 -11.62
C GLY A 89 11.00 4.09 -10.94
N TRP A 90 9.95 4.46 -10.19
CA TRP A 90 9.91 5.72 -9.45
C TRP A 90 10.67 5.64 -8.13
N ILE A 91 10.69 4.44 -7.55
CA ILE A 91 11.37 4.09 -6.30
C ILE A 91 12.18 2.81 -6.57
N GLU A 92 13.45 2.83 -6.19
CA GLU A 92 14.34 1.68 -6.39
C GLU A 92 14.01 0.55 -5.42
N THR A 93 13.86 -0.67 -5.94
CA THR A 93 13.53 -1.85 -5.12
C THR A 93 14.62 -2.12 -4.07
N ALA A 94 15.89 -1.90 -4.44
CA ALA A 94 17.02 -2.05 -3.53
C ALA A 94 16.92 -1.10 -2.32
N GLU A 95 16.54 0.17 -2.54
CA GLU A 95 16.34 1.14 -1.46
C GLU A 95 15.21 0.68 -0.52
N VAL A 96 14.10 0.20 -1.09
CA VAL A 96 12.98 -0.34 -0.30
C VAL A 96 13.45 -1.47 0.59
N ILE A 97 14.20 -2.44 0.04
CA ILE A 97 14.71 -3.58 0.79
C ILE A 97 15.69 -3.13 1.89
N GLU A 98 16.55 -2.14 1.63
CA GLU A 98 17.46 -1.59 2.65
C GLU A 98 16.70 -1.01 3.85
N VAL A 99 15.66 -0.21 3.59
CA VAL A 99 14.81 0.34 4.65
C VAL A 99 14.08 -0.76 5.41
N LEU A 100 13.52 -1.74 4.70
CA LEU A 100 12.81 -2.86 5.34
C LEU A 100 13.75 -3.72 6.19
N LYS A 101 15.03 -3.85 5.82
CA LYS A 101 16.05 -4.52 6.65
C LYS A 101 16.40 -3.71 7.90
N ALA A 102 16.32 -2.39 7.85
CA ALA A 102 16.60 -1.50 8.98
C ALA A 102 15.40 -1.30 9.93
N ARG A 103 14.23 -1.88 9.61
CA ARG A 103 13.00 -1.72 10.41
C ARG A 103 13.16 -2.33 11.83
N PRO A 104 12.38 -1.86 12.81
CA PRO A 104 12.26 -2.53 14.11
C PRO A 104 11.87 -4.00 13.95
N GLU A 105 12.54 -4.90 14.66
CA GLU A 105 12.40 -6.37 14.51
C GLU A 105 10.94 -6.85 14.58
N MET A 106 10.14 -6.24 15.46
CA MET A 106 8.74 -6.61 15.68
C MET A 106 7.74 -5.94 14.71
N LEU A 107 8.19 -5.04 13.82
CA LEU A 107 7.31 -4.43 12.83
C LEU A 107 7.02 -5.42 11.70
N HIS A 108 5.74 -5.75 11.54
CA HIS A 108 5.24 -6.45 10.36
C HIS A 108 4.85 -5.47 9.25
N VAL A 109 5.44 -5.62 8.07
CA VAL A 109 5.09 -4.82 6.88
C VAL A 109 4.34 -5.71 5.89
N ILE A 110 3.18 -5.25 5.43
CA ILE A 110 2.36 -5.92 4.42
C ILE A 110 2.36 -5.06 3.16
N ILE A 111 2.86 -5.60 2.05
CA ILE A 111 2.89 -4.90 0.76
C ILE A 111 1.84 -5.54 -0.15
N THR A 112 1.04 -4.71 -0.82
CA THR A 112 0.05 -5.17 -1.81
C THR A 112 0.32 -4.53 -3.17
N GLY A 113 -0.24 -5.16 -4.21
CA GLY A 113 -0.26 -4.66 -5.58
C GLY A 113 0.16 -5.73 -6.59
N ARG A 114 0.09 -5.37 -7.87
CA ARG A 114 0.47 -6.25 -8.98
C ARG A 114 1.92 -6.02 -9.38
N ASN A 115 2.52 -6.99 -10.09
CA ASN A 115 3.88 -6.88 -10.63
C ASN A 115 4.92 -6.57 -9.54
N ALA A 116 4.85 -7.28 -8.40
CA ALA A 116 5.87 -7.17 -7.37
C ALA A 116 7.26 -7.51 -7.97
N PRO A 117 8.30 -6.68 -7.74
CA PRO A 117 9.65 -7.00 -8.18
C PRO A 117 10.14 -8.35 -7.62
N GLU A 118 10.90 -9.11 -8.42
CA GLU A 118 11.42 -10.42 -8.01
C GLU A 118 12.27 -10.33 -6.74
N GLU A 119 13.17 -9.36 -6.66
CA GLU A 119 14.01 -9.11 -5.48
C GLU A 119 13.18 -8.85 -4.21
N LEU A 120 12.03 -8.19 -4.33
CA LEU A 120 11.13 -7.95 -3.20
C LEU A 120 10.45 -9.24 -2.75
N MET A 121 10.04 -10.08 -3.72
CA MET A 121 9.44 -11.38 -3.43
C MET A 121 10.44 -12.34 -2.80
N GLU A 122 11.69 -12.34 -3.25
CA GLU A 122 12.78 -13.12 -2.64
C GLU A 122 13.11 -12.67 -1.22
N TYR A 123 13.03 -11.37 -0.95
CA TYR A 123 13.25 -10.82 0.38
C TYR A 123 12.11 -11.13 1.36
N ALA A 124 10.87 -11.22 0.88
CA ALA A 124 9.70 -11.34 1.73
C ALA A 124 9.61 -12.71 2.43
N ASP A 125 9.27 -12.69 3.73
CA ASP A 125 9.05 -13.92 4.52
C ASP A 125 7.84 -14.74 4.01
N LEU A 126 6.85 -14.06 3.41
CA LEU A 126 5.63 -14.66 2.90
C LEU A 126 5.20 -13.92 1.64
N VAL A 127 4.99 -14.68 0.56
CA VAL A 127 4.39 -14.20 -0.69
C VAL A 127 3.10 -14.97 -0.94
N THR A 128 2.03 -14.26 -1.29
CA THR A 128 0.77 -14.86 -1.75
C THR A 128 0.37 -14.23 -3.07
N GLU A 129 0.24 -15.05 -4.11
CA GLU A 129 -0.22 -14.62 -5.43
C GLU A 129 -1.73 -14.86 -5.57
N MET A 130 -2.47 -13.82 -5.95
CA MET A 130 -3.89 -13.90 -6.22
C MET A 130 -4.14 -14.14 -7.72
N ASN A 131 -4.37 -15.40 -8.09
CA ASN A 131 -4.70 -15.79 -9.46
C ASN A 131 -6.21 -15.65 -9.75
N VAL A 132 -6.56 -14.83 -10.74
CA VAL A 132 -7.96 -14.56 -11.10
C VAL A 132 -8.54 -15.73 -11.91
N VAL A 133 -9.12 -16.70 -11.21
CA VAL A 133 -9.80 -17.86 -11.85
C VAL A 133 -11.12 -17.45 -12.52
N LYS A 134 -11.86 -16.53 -11.89
CA LYS A 134 -13.14 -15.99 -12.39
C LYS A 134 -13.41 -14.64 -11.76
N HIS A 135 -13.96 -13.69 -12.54
CA HIS A 135 -14.33 -12.37 -12.00
C HIS A 135 -15.65 -11.86 -12.60
N PRO A 136 -16.60 -11.31 -11.80
CA PRO A 136 -17.87 -10.77 -12.29
C PRO A 136 -17.74 -9.73 -13.42
N TYR A 137 -16.67 -8.93 -13.38
CA TYR A 137 -16.30 -7.99 -14.45
C TYR A 137 -16.23 -8.63 -15.84
N GLN A 138 -15.76 -9.88 -15.95
CA GLN A 138 -15.70 -10.62 -17.22
C GLN A 138 -17.09 -10.92 -17.81
N GLN A 139 -18.13 -10.82 -16.98
CA GLN A 139 -19.54 -10.97 -17.36
C GLN A 139 -20.23 -9.59 -17.54
N GLY A 140 -19.46 -8.50 -17.52
CA GLY A 140 -19.99 -7.13 -17.64
C GLY A 140 -20.61 -6.58 -16.36
N ILE A 141 -20.48 -7.26 -15.22
CA ILE A 141 -20.96 -6.76 -13.93
C ILE A 141 -20.03 -5.63 -13.47
N LYS A 142 -20.62 -4.46 -13.19
CA LYS A 142 -19.89 -3.27 -12.75
C LYS A 142 -19.58 -3.33 -11.25
N ALA A 143 -18.56 -2.57 -10.85
CA ALA A 143 -18.17 -2.39 -9.45
C ALA A 143 -19.33 -1.86 -8.59
N GLN A 144 -19.44 -2.37 -7.36
CA GLN A 144 -20.52 -2.11 -6.42
C GLN A 144 -19.98 -1.54 -5.09
N PRO A 145 -20.70 -0.57 -4.49
CA PRO A 145 -20.37 -0.09 -3.16
C PRO A 145 -20.40 -1.22 -2.11
N GLY A 146 -19.38 -1.25 -1.25
CA GLY A 146 -19.20 -2.25 -0.20
C GLY A 146 -18.58 -3.57 -0.66
N ILE A 147 -18.32 -3.73 -1.97
CA ILE A 147 -17.66 -4.92 -2.53
C ILE A 147 -16.35 -4.51 -3.21
N GLU A 148 -16.42 -3.67 -4.25
CA GLU A 148 -15.23 -3.19 -4.96
C GLU A 148 -14.74 -1.82 -4.47
N PHE A 149 -15.60 -1.00 -3.84
CA PHE A 149 -15.25 0.32 -3.32
C PHE A 149 -16.16 0.82 -2.19
#